data_AF-A0A7S9YY19-F1
#
_entry.id   AF-A0A7S9YY19-F1
#
_cell.length_a   1.000
_cell.length_b   1.000
_cell.length_c   1.000
_cell.angle_alpha   90.00
_cell.angle_beta   90.00
_cell.angle_gamma   90.00
#
_symmetry.space_group_name_H-M   'P 1'
#
loop_
_entity.id
_entity.type
_entity.pdbx_description
1 polymer ?
#
loop_
_entity_poly.entity_id
_entity_poly.type
_entity_poly.pdbx_seq_one_letter_code
_entity_poly.pdbx_strand_id
1 'polypeptide(L)'
;MGADAKDYGQAGQTFPVVEPDLLATIESRLKRAEASGEIARMNEQFARRVEAKVRRPDPVSGLSPANRPKEWDFDPSVILERDIRDQKGRLIAAAGQKINPLDFLKIAQDLVFIDGENPAQMQWATSRYDESQAKIILVAGSPIEEMTRRQRRFYFDQQGRLTAKFGIRHTPAVVKQAGKVMRVREILLVKGRAS
;
A
#
# COMPACT_ATOMS: atom_id res chain seq x y z
N MET A 1 11.29 44.81 6.31
CA MET A 1 10.72 43.58 6.90
C MET A 1 9.69 43.04 5.92
N GLY A 2 10.05 42.02 5.14
CA GLY A 2 9.15 41.33 4.23
C GLY A 2 9.45 39.85 4.38
N ALA A 3 8.49 39.14 4.96
CA ALA A 3 8.65 37.79 5.50
C ALA A 3 8.82 36.74 4.39
N ASP A 4 9.56 35.71 4.76
CA ASP A 4 9.94 34.53 4.00
C ASP A 4 8.85 33.93 3.12
N ALA A 5 9.26 33.67 1.88
CA ALA A 5 8.59 32.78 0.96
C ALA A 5 8.54 31.36 1.54
N LYS A 6 7.34 30.81 1.68
CA LYS A 6 7.13 29.39 1.95
C LYS A 6 6.26 28.81 0.85
N ASP A 7 6.97 28.24 -0.11
CA ASP A 7 6.47 27.45 -1.22
C ASP A 7 5.74 26.20 -0.66
N TYR A 8 4.48 26.03 -1.04
CA TYR A 8 3.68 24.85 -0.71
C TYR A 8 3.00 24.32 -1.97
N GLY A 9 3.80 23.81 -2.91
CA GLY A 9 3.32 22.86 -3.90
C GLY A 9 2.97 21.52 -3.23
N GLN A 10 1.69 21.12 -3.23
CA GLN A 10 1.29 19.72 -3.08
C GLN A 10 -0.11 19.48 -3.66
N ALA A 11 -0.16 19.30 -4.99
CA ALA A 11 -1.31 18.76 -5.70
C ALA A 11 -1.04 17.28 -6.00
N GLY A 12 -2.01 16.43 -5.64
CA GLY A 12 -1.97 14.99 -5.77
C GLY A 12 -1.47 14.33 -4.49
N GLN A 13 -2.36 13.66 -3.75
CA GLN A 13 -1.94 12.55 -2.91
C GLN A 13 -1.44 11.44 -3.85
N THR A 14 -0.24 11.64 -4.41
CA THR A 14 0.59 10.56 -4.89
C THR A 14 0.78 9.67 -3.66
N PHE A 15 0.30 8.43 -3.71
CA PHE A 15 0.73 7.44 -2.74
C PHE A 15 2.24 7.29 -2.96
N PRO A 16 3.10 7.85 -2.10
CA PRO A 16 4.51 7.59 -2.23
C PRO A 16 4.65 6.19 -1.66
N VAL A 17 4.60 5.15 -2.49
CA VAL A 17 5.20 3.90 -2.06
C VAL A 17 6.68 4.01 -2.37
N VAL A 18 7.33 4.67 -1.43
CA VAL A 18 8.75 4.87 -1.30
C VAL A 18 9.15 3.98 -0.11
N GLU A 19 10.13 3.08 -0.14
CA GLU A 19 11.16 2.69 -1.12
C GLU A 19 11.95 1.51 -0.49
N PRO A 20 12.77 0.80 -1.27
CA PRO A 20 13.94 0.06 -0.76
C PRO A 20 14.88 0.90 0.15
N ASP A 21 14.83 2.23 0.05
CA ASP A 21 15.64 3.24 0.77
C ASP A 21 15.18 3.54 2.22
N LEU A 22 13.98 3.10 2.64
CA LEU A 22 13.55 3.31 4.03
C LEU A 22 14.45 2.55 5.02
N LEU A 23 14.83 1.31 4.68
CA LEU A 23 15.74 0.51 5.50
C LEU A 23 17.13 1.13 5.55
N ALA A 24 17.69 1.54 4.40
CA ALA A 24 18.99 2.20 4.34
C ALA A 24 18.98 3.51 5.15
N THR A 25 17.87 4.25 5.12
CA THR A 25 17.66 5.46 5.93
C THR A 25 17.59 5.15 7.43
N ILE A 26 16.89 4.08 7.84
CA ILE A 26 16.81 3.64 9.23
C ILE A 26 18.19 3.18 9.72
N GLU A 27 18.89 2.35 8.95
CA GLU A 27 20.26 1.90 9.24
C GLU A 27 21.22 3.08 9.40
N SER A 28 21.14 4.07 8.52
CA SER A 28 21.99 5.27 8.57
C SER A 28 21.65 6.19 9.74
N ARG A 29 20.40 6.21 10.21
CA ARG A 29 20.02 6.92 11.44
C ARG A 29 20.50 6.18 12.68
N LEU A 30 20.42 4.85 12.67
CA LEU A 30 20.89 4.00 13.76
C LEU A 30 22.41 4.14 13.98
N LYS A 31 23.21 4.04 12.91
CA LYS A 31 24.67 4.25 12.96
C LYS A 31 25.07 5.64 13.47
N ARG A 32 24.27 6.67 13.16
CA ARG A 32 24.52 8.04 13.66
C ARG A 32 24.18 8.21 15.13
N ALA A 33 23.13 7.54 15.61
CA ALA A 33 22.74 7.57 17.02
C ALA A 33 23.73 6.80 17.92
N GLU A 34 24.44 5.78 17.40
CA GLU A 34 25.52 5.09 18.11
C GLU A 34 26.75 5.99 18.35
N ALA A 35 27.02 6.94 17.44
CA ALA A 35 28.19 7.82 17.53
C ALA A 35 28.06 8.94 18.57
N SER A 36 26.86 9.26 19.06
CA SER A 36 26.61 10.40 19.96
C SER A 36 26.67 10.09 21.47
N GLY A 37 26.95 8.85 21.86
CA GLY A 37 27.42 8.52 23.22
C GLY A 37 26.44 8.61 24.41
N GLU A 38 25.25 9.18 24.28
CA GLU A 38 24.24 9.19 25.36
C GLU A 38 23.04 8.30 25.01
N ILE A 39 22.73 7.32 25.87
CA ILE A 39 21.60 6.37 25.75
C ILE A 39 21.82 5.23 24.72
N ALA A 40 23.00 4.61 24.69
CA ALA A 40 23.31 3.57 23.70
C ALA A 40 22.40 2.31 23.75
N ARG A 41 22.16 1.71 24.93
CA ARG A 41 21.42 0.42 25.01
C ARG A 41 19.92 0.53 24.80
N MET A 42 19.29 1.62 25.28
CA MET A 42 17.85 1.85 25.10
C MET A 42 17.54 2.26 23.66
N ASN A 43 18.45 3.02 23.01
CA ASN A 43 18.36 3.33 21.58
C ASN A 43 18.58 2.08 20.72
N GLU A 44 19.52 1.21 21.06
CA GLU A 44 19.78 -0.01 20.28
C GLU A 44 18.59 -0.99 20.33
N GLN A 45 18.00 -1.22 21.52
CA GLN A 45 16.80 -2.05 21.62
C GLN A 45 15.59 -1.43 20.93
N PHE A 46 15.41 -0.12 21.05
CA PHE A 46 14.35 0.60 20.35
C PHE A 46 14.54 0.53 18.83
N ALA A 47 15.76 0.74 18.35
CA ALA A 47 16.09 0.68 16.94
C ALA A 47 15.96 -0.72 16.36
N ARG A 48 16.44 -1.77 17.06
CA ARG A 48 16.22 -3.17 16.68
C ARG A 48 14.73 -3.50 16.61
N ARG A 49 13.90 -2.95 17.52
CA ARG A 49 12.44 -3.11 17.48
C ARG A 49 11.80 -2.38 16.30
N VAL A 50 12.24 -1.16 15.99
CA VAL A 50 11.76 -0.40 14.83
C VAL A 50 12.17 -1.09 13.53
N GLU A 51 13.42 -1.53 13.42
CA GLU A 51 13.92 -2.27 12.27
C GLU A 51 13.18 -3.59 12.09
N ALA A 52 13.01 -4.38 13.16
CA ALA A 52 12.24 -5.61 13.12
C ALA A 52 10.79 -5.37 12.69
N LYS A 53 10.17 -4.29 13.16
CA LYS A 53 8.79 -3.92 12.80
C LYS A 53 8.65 -3.37 11.39
N VAL A 54 9.69 -2.74 10.85
CA VAL A 54 9.76 -2.33 9.44
C VAL A 54 9.98 -3.53 8.53
N ARG A 55 10.88 -4.45 8.93
CA ARG A 55 11.12 -5.71 8.22
C ARG A 55 9.88 -6.60 8.25
N ARG A 56 9.19 -6.70 9.39
CA ARG A 56 8.01 -7.53 9.58
C ARG A 56 6.90 -6.73 10.26
N PRO A 57 6.05 -6.04 9.47
CA PRO A 57 4.94 -5.27 9.99
C PRO A 57 3.92 -6.16 10.72
N ASP A 58 3.16 -5.54 11.65
CA ASP A 58 2.05 -6.23 12.29
C ASP A 58 0.98 -6.61 11.23
N PRO A 59 0.43 -7.84 11.26
CA PRO A 59 -0.65 -8.23 10.39
C PRO A 59 -1.87 -7.31 10.51
N VAL A 60 -2.53 -7.05 9.39
CA VAL A 60 -3.80 -6.32 9.36
C VAL A 60 -4.86 -7.14 10.08
N SER A 61 -5.41 -6.57 11.15
CA SER A 61 -6.39 -7.22 12.00
C SER A 61 -7.75 -7.38 11.32
N GLY A 62 -8.49 -8.43 11.69
CA GLY A 62 -9.88 -8.63 11.23
C GLY A 62 -10.03 -9.21 9.82
N LEU A 63 -8.93 -9.61 9.18
CA LEU A 63 -8.94 -10.33 7.91
C LEU A 63 -8.88 -11.85 8.13
N SER A 64 -9.43 -12.62 7.21
CA SER A 64 -9.36 -14.08 7.21
C SER A 64 -9.29 -14.64 5.79
N PRO A 65 -8.94 -15.92 5.59
CA PRO A 65 -9.02 -16.53 4.27
C PRO A 65 -10.46 -16.52 3.71
N ALA A 66 -10.61 -16.26 2.42
CA ALA A 66 -11.91 -16.32 1.74
C ALA A 66 -12.44 -17.75 1.74
N ASN A 67 -13.66 -17.92 2.28
CA ASN A 67 -14.38 -19.20 2.33
C ASN A 67 -15.48 -19.32 1.25
N ARG A 68 -15.79 -18.20 0.59
CA ARG A 68 -16.70 -18.10 -0.56
C ARG A 68 -16.24 -16.96 -1.45
N PRO A 69 -16.47 -17.02 -2.77
CA PRO A 69 -16.23 -15.87 -3.63
C PRO A 69 -17.23 -14.75 -3.28
N LYS A 70 -16.76 -13.50 -3.35
CA LYS A 70 -17.58 -12.30 -3.19
C LYS A 70 -17.10 -11.22 -4.14
N GLU A 71 -18.03 -10.46 -4.71
CA GLU A 71 -17.73 -9.37 -5.63
C GLU A 71 -18.63 -8.16 -5.33
N TRP A 72 -18.06 -6.96 -5.38
CA TRP A 72 -18.79 -5.70 -5.25
C TRP A 72 -18.05 -4.56 -5.94
N ASP A 73 -18.78 -3.50 -6.27
CA ASP A 73 -18.21 -2.29 -6.86
C ASP A 73 -18.02 -1.21 -5.78
N PHE A 74 -16.86 -0.56 -5.81
CA PHE A 74 -16.51 0.58 -4.97
C PHE A 74 -16.52 1.85 -5.82
N ASP A 75 -17.32 2.84 -5.41
CA ASP A 75 -17.34 4.19 -6.01
C ASP A 75 -16.17 5.01 -5.43
N PRO A 76 -15.12 5.32 -6.21
CA PRO A 76 -13.99 6.09 -5.73
C PRO A 76 -14.26 7.60 -5.72
N SER A 77 -15.49 8.03 -5.97
CA SER A 77 -15.83 9.45 -5.97
C SER A 77 -15.59 10.08 -4.60
N VAL A 78 -14.96 11.24 -4.61
CA VAL A 78 -14.64 12.03 -3.41
C VAL A 78 -15.24 13.41 -3.54
N ILE A 79 -15.55 14.03 -2.39
CA ILE A 79 -15.87 15.46 -2.33
C ILE A 79 -14.56 16.20 -2.10
N LEU A 80 -14.27 17.19 -2.93
CA LEU A 80 -13.07 17.98 -2.80
C LEU A 80 -13.15 18.90 -1.59
N GLU A 81 -12.21 18.78 -0.66
CA GLU A 81 -12.12 19.68 0.50
C GLU A 81 -11.50 21.03 0.13
N ARG A 82 -10.75 21.07 -0.96
CA ARG A 82 -10.03 22.25 -1.44
C ARG A 82 -9.99 22.28 -2.96
N ASP A 83 -9.85 23.47 -3.52
CA ASP A 83 -9.64 23.69 -4.94
C ASP A 83 -8.43 22.88 -5.44
N ILE A 84 -8.59 22.19 -6.57
CA ILE A 84 -7.50 21.56 -7.30
C ILE A 84 -7.12 22.48 -8.45
N ARG A 85 -5.82 22.79 -8.55
CA ARG A 85 -5.24 23.59 -9.63
C ARG A 85 -4.16 22.80 -10.37
N ASP A 86 -4.00 23.07 -11.65
CA ASP A 86 -2.90 22.52 -12.44
C ASP A 86 -1.56 23.20 -12.12
N GLN A 87 -0.46 22.73 -12.72
CA GLN A 87 0.89 23.31 -12.53
C GLN A 87 1.00 24.76 -13.03
N LYS A 88 0.00 25.27 -13.77
CA LYS A 88 -0.08 26.64 -14.28
C LYS A 88 -1.06 27.50 -13.47
N GLY A 89 -1.58 26.99 -12.34
CA GLY A 89 -2.50 27.69 -11.46
C GLY A 89 -3.96 27.72 -11.93
N ARG A 90 -4.31 27.04 -13.03
CA ARG A 90 -5.69 26.98 -13.55
C ARG A 90 -6.53 26.04 -12.69
N LEU A 91 -7.73 26.48 -12.32
CA LEU A 91 -8.66 25.68 -11.53
C LEU A 91 -9.12 24.46 -12.35
N ILE A 92 -8.78 23.26 -11.87
CA ILE A 92 -9.23 21.97 -12.42
C ILE A 92 -10.59 21.62 -11.83
N ALA A 93 -10.77 21.81 -10.51
CA ALA A 93 -12.02 21.53 -9.81
C ALA A 93 -12.11 22.34 -8.51
N ALA A 94 -13.31 22.79 -8.16
CA ALA A 94 -13.54 23.61 -6.98
C ALA A 94 -13.80 22.76 -5.72
N ALA A 95 -13.51 23.31 -4.55
CA ALA A 95 -13.94 22.73 -3.28
C ALA A 95 -15.47 22.51 -3.25
N GLY A 96 -15.92 21.44 -2.58
CA GLY A 96 -17.32 21.03 -2.50
C GLY A 96 -17.82 20.20 -3.69
N GLN A 97 -17.08 20.12 -4.79
CA GLN A 97 -17.46 19.32 -5.95
C GLN A 97 -17.24 17.81 -5.69
N LYS A 98 -18.23 16.98 -6.00
CA LYS A 98 -18.06 15.51 -6.08
C LYS A 98 -17.38 15.18 -7.40
N ILE A 99 -16.21 14.56 -7.35
CA ILE A 99 -15.47 14.12 -8.54
C ILE A 99 -15.15 12.64 -8.46
N ASN A 100 -15.13 11.97 -9.61
CA ASN A 100 -14.59 10.62 -9.70
C ASN A 100 -13.18 10.67 -10.31
N PRO A 101 -12.12 10.26 -9.59
CA PRO A 101 -10.77 10.27 -10.13
C PRO A 101 -10.60 9.47 -11.43
N LEU A 102 -11.45 8.46 -11.66
CA LEU A 102 -11.44 7.62 -12.86
C LEU A 102 -11.98 8.32 -14.12
N ASP A 103 -12.57 9.52 -13.98
CA ASP A 103 -12.91 10.36 -15.12
C ASP A 103 -11.67 10.94 -15.81
N PHE A 104 -10.56 11.03 -15.09
CA PHE A 104 -9.33 11.67 -15.55
C PHE A 104 -8.13 10.73 -15.59
N LEU A 105 -8.20 9.60 -14.87
CA LEU A 105 -7.09 8.66 -14.70
C LEU A 105 -7.53 7.22 -15.02
N LYS A 106 -6.64 6.49 -15.69
CA LYS A 106 -6.74 5.03 -15.80
C LYS A 106 -5.82 4.38 -14.77
N ILE A 107 -6.32 3.39 -14.06
CA ILE A 107 -5.52 2.57 -13.16
C ILE A 107 -4.75 1.56 -14.01
N ALA A 108 -3.43 1.69 -14.02
CA ALA A 108 -2.56 0.88 -14.88
C ALA A 108 -2.39 -0.57 -14.39
N GLN A 109 -2.51 -0.80 -13.07
CA GLN A 109 -2.23 -2.08 -12.43
C GLN A 109 -3.35 -2.47 -11.48
N ASP A 110 -3.72 -3.75 -11.48
CA ASP A 110 -4.63 -4.29 -10.49
C ASP A 110 -3.98 -4.25 -9.09
N LEU A 111 -4.78 -4.12 -8.04
CA LEU A 111 -4.31 -4.25 -6.66
C LEU A 111 -4.68 -5.65 -6.15
N VAL A 112 -3.69 -6.44 -5.77
CA VAL A 112 -3.88 -7.83 -5.35
C VAL A 112 -3.49 -7.96 -3.88
N PHE A 113 -4.46 -8.21 -3.03
CA PHE A 113 -4.30 -8.34 -1.58
C PHE A 113 -4.17 -9.81 -1.21
N ILE A 114 -3.09 -10.17 -0.52
CA ILE A 114 -2.84 -11.54 -0.04
C ILE A 114 -2.31 -11.54 1.39
N ASP A 115 -2.61 -12.63 2.10
CA ASP A 115 -1.86 -13.01 3.30
C ASP A 115 -0.48 -13.53 2.86
N GLY A 116 0.57 -12.76 3.17
CA GLY A 116 1.94 -13.10 2.79
C GLY A 116 2.54 -14.25 3.60
N GLU A 117 1.92 -14.64 4.71
CA GLU A 117 2.30 -15.82 5.49
C GLU A 117 1.59 -17.09 5.00
N ASN A 118 0.60 -16.96 4.10
CA ASN A 118 -0.08 -18.08 3.47
C ASN A 118 0.60 -18.49 2.15
N PRO A 119 1.30 -19.65 2.09
CA PRO A 119 2.06 -20.04 0.91
C PRO A 119 1.20 -20.24 -0.34
N ALA A 120 -0.06 -20.70 -0.18
CA ALA A 120 -0.96 -20.90 -1.30
C ALA A 120 -1.40 -19.57 -1.93
N GLN A 121 -1.65 -18.54 -1.11
CA GLN A 121 -1.95 -17.20 -1.63
C GLN A 121 -0.74 -16.56 -2.29
N MET A 122 0.45 -16.69 -1.69
CA MET A 122 1.71 -16.22 -2.27
C MET A 122 1.99 -16.87 -3.62
N GLN A 123 1.86 -18.20 -3.71
CA GLN A 123 2.02 -18.92 -4.98
C GLN A 123 0.98 -18.46 -6.00
N TRP A 124 -0.29 -18.42 -5.63
CA TRP A 124 -1.39 -17.99 -6.51
C TRP A 124 -1.17 -16.59 -7.09
N ALA A 125 -0.78 -15.61 -6.26
CA ALA A 125 -0.57 -14.25 -6.74
C ALA A 125 0.68 -14.13 -7.62
N THR A 126 1.78 -14.77 -7.21
CA THR A 126 3.06 -14.67 -7.93
C THR A 126 3.10 -15.46 -9.22
N SER A 127 2.31 -16.53 -9.36
CA SER A 127 2.18 -17.28 -10.60
C SER A 127 1.22 -16.63 -11.60
N ARG A 128 0.27 -15.81 -11.11
CA ARG A 128 -0.81 -15.25 -11.92
C ARG A 128 -0.56 -13.81 -12.38
N TYR A 129 0.20 -13.04 -11.62
CA TYR A 129 0.42 -11.62 -11.87
C TYR A 129 1.90 -11.28 -11.91
N ASP A 130 2.35 -10.73 -13.04
CA ASP A 130 3.66 -10.07 -13.13
C ASP A 130 3.61 -8.64 -12.56
N GLU A 131 4.77 -7.97 -12.49
CA GLU A 131 4.87 -6.60 -11.97
C GLU A 131 4.14 -5.57 -12.83
N SER A 132 4.07 -5.75 -14.14
CA SER A 132 3.39 -4.81 -15.04
C SER A 132 1.87 -4.87 -14.93
N GLN A 133 1.35 -6.03 -14.50
CA GLN A 133 -0.08 -6.30 -14.39
C GLN A 133 -0.67 -5.90 -13.03
N ALA A 134 0.07 -6.14 -11.93
CA ALA A 134 -0.48 -5.92 -10.60
C ALA A 134 0.54 -5.53 -9.54
N LYS A 135 0.06 -4.74 -8.56
CA LYS A 135 0.74 -4.53 -7.29
C LYS A 135 0.27 -5.58 -6.29
N ILE A 136 1.18 -6.46 -5.87
CA ILE A 136 0.90 -7.44 -4.80
C ILE A 136 1.10 -6.75 -3.45
N ILE A 137 0.02 -6.67 -2.67
CA ILE A 137 -0.06 -6.02 -1.38
C ILE A 137 -0.28 -7.09 -0.32
N LEU A 138 0.66 -7.19 0.60
CA LEU A 138 0.60 -8.11 1.73
C LEU A 138 -0.25 -7.50 2.86
N VAL A 139 -1.05 -8.35 3.50
CA VAL A 139 -1.77 -8.00 4.74
C VAL A 139 -1.16 -8.65 5.99
N ALA A 140 -0.22 -9.58 5.78
CA ALA A 140 0.61 -10.22 6.79
C ALA A 140 1.93 -10.66 6.15
N GLY A 141 2.98 -10.88 6.94
CA GLY A 141 4.31 -11.26 6.46
C GLY A 141 5.20 -10.07 6.09
N SER A 142 6.39 -10.36 5.54
CA SER A 142 7.42 -9.36 5.24
C SER A 142 7.51 -9.05 3.74
N PRO A 143 7.16 -7.83 3.29
CA PRO A 143 7.39 -7.44 1.90
C PRO A 143 8.87 -7.40 1.55
N ILE A 144 9.74 -7.04 2.50
CA ILE A 144 11.18 -6.91 2.30
C ILE A 144 11.82 -8.27 2.07
N GLU A 145 11.47 -9.28 2.87
CA GLU A 145 11.93 -10.65 2.66
C GLU A 145 11.45 -11.18 1.31
N GLU A 146 10.20 -10.92 0.93
CA GLU A 146 9.67 -11.37 -0.36
C GLU A 146 10.28 -10.62 -1.55
N MET A 147 10.59 -9.33 -1.41
CA MET A 147 11.36 -8.57 -2.41
C MET A 147 12.76 -9.16 -2.59
N THR A 148 13.44 -9.49 -1.48
CA THR A 148 14.77 -10.11 -1.51
C THR A 148 14.72 -11.49 -2.16
N ARG A 149 13.76 -12.32 -1.76
CA ARG A 149 13.62 -13.71 -2.23
C ARG A 149 13.26 -13.80 -3.71
N ARG A 150 12.39 -12.92 -4.19
CA ARG A 150 11.76 -13.05 -5.52
C ARG A 150 12.20 -12.00 -6.52
N GLN A 151 13.05 -11.04 -6.10
CA GLN A 151 13.55 -9.95 -6.95
C GLN A 151 12.43 -9.19 -7.66
N ARG A 152 11.30 -8.99 -6.96
CA ARG A 152 10.13 -8.26 -7.44
C ARG A 152 9.51 -7.44 -6.31
N ARG A 153 8.82 -6.35 -6.64
CA ARG A 153 8.17 -5.46 -5.67
C ARG A 153 7.00 -6.13 -4.96
N PHE A 154 6.97 -5.95 -3.64
CA PHE A 154 5.83 -6.23 -2.79
C PHE A 154 5.52 -5.00 -1.94
N TYR A 155 4.25 -4.84 -1.62
CA TYR A 155 3.71 -3.74 -0.83
C TYR A 155 3.09 -4.29 0.45
N PHE A 156 2.83 -3.44 1.44
CA PHE A 156 2.08 -3.82 2.65
C PHE A 156 0.90 -2.87 2.84
N ASP A 157 -0.28 -3.40 3.20
CA ASP A 157 -1.41 -2.57 3.57
C ASP A 157 -1.26 -2.09 5.02
N GLN A 158 -0.38 -1.11 5.22
CA GLN A 158 -0.05 -0.60 6.55
C GLN A 158 -1.32 -0.12 7.27
N GLN A 159 -1.57 -0.67 8.45
CA GLN A 159 -2.76 -0.39 9.28
C GLN A 159 -4.09 -0.69 8.57
N GLY A 160 -4.10 -1.52 7.51
CA GLY A 160 -5.33 -1.92 6.82
C GLY A 160 -6.05 -0.79 6.07
N ARG A 161 -5.34 0.29 5.68
CA ARG A 161 -5.99 1.48 5.09
C ARG A 161 -6.71 1.17 3.79
N LEU A 162 -6.11 0.36 2.92
CA LEU A 162 -6.69 0.01 1.63
C LEU A 162 -7.77 -1.06 1.77
N THR A 163 -7.52 -2.11 2.56
CA THR A 163 -8.51 -3.16 2.84
C THR A 163 -9.74 -2.58 3.52
N ALA A 164 -9.58 -1.65 4.48
CA ALA A 164 -10.69 -0.91 5.07
C ALA A 164 -11.43 -0.06 4.05
N LYS A 165 -10.71 0.72 3.22
CA LYS A 165 -11.30 1.58 2.18
C LYS A 165 -12.14 0.79 1.18
N PHE A 166 -11.63 -0.36 0.71
CA PHE A 166 -12.32 -1.19 -0.26
C PHE A 166 -13.35 -2.14 0.36
N GLY A 167 -13.45 -2.20 1.69
CA GLY A 167 -14.38 -3.10 2.39
C GLY A 167 -13.98 -4.57 2.34
N ILE A 168 -12.69 -4.86 2.09
CA ILE A 168 -12.16 -6.22 2.05
C ILE A 168 -12.17 -6.81 3.46
N ARG A 169 -12.65 -8.05 3.59
CA ARG A 169 -12.66 -8.82 4.85
C ARG A 169 -11.93 -10.14 4.70
N HIS A 170 -11.73 -10.59 3.45
CA HIS A 170 -11.11 -11.86 3.17
C HIS A 170 -10.02 -11.79 2.11
N THR A 171 -8.96 -12.57 2.30
CA THR A 171 -7.88 -12.74 1.32
C THR A 171 -7.88 -14.14 0.70
N PRO A 172 -7.42 -14.31 -0.54
CA PRO A 172 -6.94 -13.25 -1.44
C PRO A 172 -8.09 -12.40 -1.99
N ALA A 173 -7.79 -11.14 -2.30
CA ALA A 173 -8.71 -10.21 -2.96
C ALA A 173 -8.04 -9.44 -4.10
N VAL A 174 -8.81 -9.08 -5.13
CA VAL A 174 -8.34 -8.31 -6.28
C VAL A 174 -9.23 -7.09 -6.47
N VAL A 175 -8.62 -5.92 -6.66
CA VAL A 175 -9.30 -4.67 -6.98
C VAL A 175 -8.85 -4.20 -8.36
N LYS A 176 -9.81 -4.07 -9.28
CA LYS A 176 -9.57 -3.70 -10.67
C LYS A 176 -10.51 -2.59 -11.12
N GLN A 177 -10.03 -1.68 -11.97
CA GLN A 177 -10.90 -0.67 -12.58
C GLN A 177 -11.93 -1.35 -13.51
N ALA A 178 -13.21 -1.03 -13.30
CA ALA A 178 -14.32 -1.42 -14.15
C ALA A 178 -15.11 -0.16 -14.55
N GLY A 179 -14.71 0.47 -15.65
CA GLY A 179 -15.26 1.77 -16.05
C GLY A 179 -14.96 2.86 -15.01
N LYS A 180 -16.01 3.40 -14.38
CA LYS A 180 -15.92 4.46 -13.36
C LYS A 180 -15.97 3.95 -11.92
N VAL A 181 -15.89 2.64 -11.71
CA VAL A 181 -15.82 2.04 -10.37
C VAL A 181 -14.58 1.17 -10.24
N MET A 182 -14.22 0.84 -9.00
CA MET A 182 -13.24 -0.20 -8.69
C MET A 182 -13.98 -1.47 -8.30
N ARG A 183 -13.89 -2.51 -9.11
CA ARG A 183 -14.47 -3.82 -8.80
C ARG A 183 -13.56 -4.59 -7.87
N VAL A 184 -14.10 -4.99 -6.72
CA VAL A 184 -13.41 -5.77 -5.69
C VAL A 184 -13.91 -7.21 -5.74
N ARG A 185 -12.99 -8.17 -5.70
CA ARG A 185 -13.30 -9.61 -5.71
C ARG A 185 -12.49 -10.32 -4.63
N GLU A 186 -13.17 -10.95 -3.68
CA GLU A 186 -12.58 -11.94 -2.78
C GLU A 186 -12.62 -13.31 -3.47
N ILE A 187 -11.50 -14.01 -3.48
CA ILE A 187 -11.31 -15.20 -4.31
C ILE A 187 -11.14 -16.41 -3.40
N LEU A 188 -12.05 -17.38 -3.52
CA LEU A 188 -11.90 -18.68 -2.88
C LEU A 188 -10.77 -19.46 -3.57
N LEU A 189 -9.67 -19.70 -2.86
CA LEU A 189 -8.65 -20.63 -3.31
C LEU A 189 -9.07 -22.05 -2.93
N VAL A 190 -9.46 -22.83 -3.93
CA VAL A 190 -9.69 -24.26 -3.73
C VAL A 190 -8.33 -24.90 -3.48
N LYS A 191 -8.13 -25.57 -2.34
CA LYS A 191 -6.95 -26.41 -2.15
C LYS A 191 -6.94 -27.43 -3.29
N GLY A 192 -5.94 -27.34 -4.16
CA GLY A 192 -5.77 -28.31 -5.23
C GLY A 192 -5.74 -29.71 -4.64
N ARG A 193 -6.58 -30.61 -5.16
CA ARG A 193 -6.34 -32.04 -5.05
C ARG A 193 -4.94 -32.27 -5.61
N ALA A 194 -4.03 -32.81 -4.79
CA ALA A 194 -2.84 -33.46 -5.32
C ALA A 194 -3.32 -34.46 -6.39
N SER A 195 -2.89 -34.23 -7.62
CA SER A 195 -2.96 -35.21 -8.71
C SER A 195 -1.53 -35.56 -9.05
#